data_AF-A0A2A5J231-F1
#
_entry.id   AF-A0A2A5J231-F1
#
_cell.length_a   1.000
_cell.length_b   1.000
_cell.length_c   1.000
_cell.angle_alpha   90.00
_cell.angle_beta   90.00
_cell.angle_gamma   90.00
#
_symmetry.space_group_name_H-M   'P 1'
#
loop_
_entity.id
_entity.type
_entity.pdbx_description
1 polymer ?
#
loop_
_entity_poly.entity_id
_entity_poly.type
_entity_poly.pdbx_seq_one_letter_code
_entity_poly.pdbx_strand_id
1 'polypeptide(L)' 'MANHENLLTAQECVDLIKAESGAETTAATFRTYVHRGQAPAPVDKFGRTPVYDRAEILEWIRSRPGKGARTDLKRAQD' A
#
# COMPACT_ATOMS: atom_id res chain seq x y z
N MET A 1 15.82 -18.44 3.47
CA MET A 1 14.61 -18.60 4.30
C MET A 1 13.63 -17.54 3.83
N ALA A 2 12.51 -17.91 3.22
CA ALA A 2 11.50 -16.93 2.82
C ALA A 2 10.74 -16.53 4.08
N ASN A 3 11.08 -15.38 4.65
CA ASN A 3 10.33 -14.83 5.79
C ASN A 3 8.94 -14.44 5.28
N HIS A 4 7.96 -15.33 5.46
CA HIS A 4 6.54 -15.00 5.27
C HIS A 4 6.10 -13.78 6.09
N GLU A 5 6.88 -13.39 7.10
CA GLU A 5 6.76 -12.15 7.88
C GLU A 5 6.91 -10.87 7.04
N ASN A 6 7.43 -10.97 5.82
CA ASN A 6 7.62 -9.82 4.93
C ASN A 6 6.53 -9.69 3.87
N LEU A 7 5.54 -10.60 3.82
CA LEU A 7 4.45 -10.53 2.85
C LEU A 7 3.24 -9.83 3.48
N LEU A 8 2.86 -8.69 2.91
CA LEU A 8 1.75 -7.88 3.37
C LEU A 8 0.56 -8.02 2.44
N THR A 9 -0.63 -8.12 3.00
CA THR A 9 -1.86 -7.92 2.23
C THR A 9 -2.04 -6.44 1.86
N ALA A 10 -2.94 -6.15 0.92
CA ALA A 10 -3.27 -4.76 0.58
C ALA A 10 -3.74 -3.92 1.79
N GLN A 11 -4.34 -4.57 2.79
CA GLN A 11 -4.77 -3.89 4.01
C GLN A 11 -3.59 -3.54 4.92
N GLU A 12 -2.65 -4.46 5.10
CA GLU A 12 -1.43 -4.22 5.87
C GLU A 12 -0.49 -3.22 5.20
N CYS A 13 -0.43 -3.21 3.86
CA CYS A 13 0.29 -2.19 3.11
C CYS A 13 -0.22 -0.79 3.47
N VAL A 14 -1.55 -0.62 3.55
CA VAL A 14 -2.17 0.66 3.90
C VAL A 14 -1.91 1.05 5.35
N ASP A 15 -1.97 0.10 6.27
CA ASP A 15 -1.61 0.35 7.68
C ASP A 15 -0.16 0.82 7.80
N LEU A 16 0.75 0.14 7.10
CA LEU A 16 2.16 0.51 7.04
C LEU A 16 2.39 1.90 6.41
N ILE A 17 1.67 2.23 5.33
CA ILE A 17 1.71 3.57 4.71
C ILE A 17 1.26 4.63 5.71
N LYS A 18 0.20 4.37 6.49
CA LYS A 18 -0.30 5.28 7.52
C LYS A 18 0.72 5.43 8.65
N ALA A 19 1.32 4.34 9.12
CA ALA A 19 2.32 4.36 10.19
C ALA A 19 3.60 5.11 9.78
N GLU A 20 4.13 4.86 8.58
CA GLU A 20 5.41 5.40 8.14
C GLU A 20 5.29 6.81 7.52
N SER A 21 4.26 7.06 6.71
CA SER A 21 4.08 8.34 6.00
C SER A 21 3.10 9.28 6.69
N GLY A 22 2.27 8.80 7.63
CA GLY A 22 1.15 9.56 8.18
C GLY A 22 -0.01 9.79 7.19
N ALA A 23 0.02 9.15 6.02
CA ALA A 23 -0.96 9.34 4.97
C ALA A 23 -2.07 8.30 5.08
N GLU A 24 -3.32 8.75 5.21
CA GLU A 24 -4.47 7.85 5.19
C GLU A 24 -4.81 7.47 3.75
N THR A 25 -4.92 6.18 3.49
CA THR A 25 -5.23 5.60 2.16
C THR A 25 -6.15 4.40 2.39
N THR A 26 -6.87 3.96 1.36
CA THR A 26 -7.68 2.73 1.43
C THR A 26 -7.05 1.61 0.62
N ALA A 27 -7.33 0.35 0.95
CA ALA A 27 -6.80 -0.79 0.19
C ALA A 27 -7.22 -0.75 -1.30
N ALA A 28 -8.39 -0.20 -1.60
CA ALA A 28 -8.84 0.02 -2.98
C ALA A 28 -8.03 1.09 -3.72
N THR A 29 -7.72 2.21 -3.05
CA THR A 29 -6.82 3.24 -3.58
C THR A 29 -5.42 2.69 -3.80
N PHE A 30 -4.90 1.91 -2.84
CA PHE A 30 -3.60 1.27 -2.98
C PHE A 30 -3.56 0.33 -4.19
N ARG A 31 -4.56 -0.54 -4.36
CA ARG A 31 -4.70 -1.37 -5.56
C ARG A 31 -4.73 -0.54 -6.85
N THR A 32 -5.38 0.63 -6.84
CA THR A 32 -5.39 1.54 -8.00
C THR A 32 -3.98 2.03 -8.33
N TYR A 33 -3.15 2.35 -7.33
CA TYR A 33 -1.75 2.69 -7.57
C TYR A 33 -0.97 1.54 -8.19
N VAL A 34 -1.19 0.32 -7.69
CA VAL A 34 -0.57 -0.91 -8.22
C VAL A 34 -0.96 -1.13 -9.68
N HIS A 35 -2.26 -1.05 -10.00
CA HIS A 35 -2.76 -1.17 -11.37
C HIS A 35 -2.21 -0.09 -12.32
N ARG A 36 -1.87 1.09 -11.80
CA ARG A 36 -1.27 2.20 -12.57
C ARG A 36 0.26 2.13 -12.64
N GLY A 37 0.90 1.13 -12.03
CA GLY A 37 2.37 1.03 -11.94
C GLY A 37 2.99 2.13 -11.07
N GLN A 38 2.22 2.77 -10.19
CA GLN A 38 2.69 3.82 -9.28
C GLN A 38 3.11 3.28 -7.92
N ALA A 39 2.71 2.06 -7.58
CA ALA A 39 3.06 1.34 -6.36
C ALA A 39 3.66 -0.02 -6.74
N PRO A 40 4.43 -0.67 -5.83
CA PRO A 40 5.05 -1.96 -6.11
C PRO A 40 4.01 -3.02 -6.47
N ALA A 41 4.38 -3.88 -7.42
CA ALA A 41 3.54 -4.98 -7.87
C ALA A 41 3.41 -6.05 -6.78
N PRO A 42 2.32 -6.83 -6.76
CA PRO A 42 2.23 -7.96 -5.85
C PRO A 42 3.26 -9.01 -6.22
N VAL A 43 4.04 -9.45 -5.23
CA VAL A 43 5.08 -10.47 -5.40
C VAL A 43 4.49 -11.87 -5.51
N ASP A 44 3.36 -12.10 -4.85
CA ASP A 44 2.64 -13.36 -4.90
C ASP A 44 1.14 -13.14 -4.64
N LYS A 45 0.36 -14.23 -4.63
CA LYS A 45 -1.05 -14.21 -4.25
C LYS A 45 -1.38 -15.42 -3.38
N PHE A 46 -1.86 -15.17 -2.17
CA PHE A 46 -2.49 -16.20 -1.35
C PHE A 46 -3.94 -16.39 -1.82
N GLY A 47 -4.15 -17.40 -2.66
CA GLY A 47 -5.45 -17.69 -3.27
C GLY A 47 -5.91 -16.56 -4.20
N ARG A 48 -6.86 -15.75 -3.72
CA ARG A 48 -7.37 -14.56 -4.45
C ARG A 48 -6.84 -13.24 -3.88
N THR A 49 -6.04 -13.29 -2.82
CA THR A 49 -5.51 -12.11 -2.15
C THR A 49 -4.09 -11.85 -2.63
N PRO A 50 -3.83 -10.75 -3.38
CA PRO A 50 -2.47 -10.37 -3.72
C PRO A 50 -1.70 -9.96 -2.47
N VAL A 51 -0.44 -10.41 -2.38
CA VAL A 51 0.50 -10.05 -1.33
C VAL A 51 1.69 -9.31 -1.91
N TYR A 52 2.22 -8.38 -1.12
CA TYR A 52 3.25 -7.43 -1.50
C TYR A 52 4.45 -7.60 -0.58
N ASP A 53 5.65 -7.39 -1.10
CA ASP A 53 6.84 -7.41 -0.26
C ASP A 53 6.92 -6.13 0.58
N ARG A 54 7.09 -6.30 1.90
CA ARG A 54 7.16 -5.21 2.87
C ARG A 54 8.36 -4.30 2.62
N ALA A 55 9.51 -4.83 2.20
CA ALA A 55 10.66 -4.00 1.93
C ALA A 55 10.41 -3.10 0.72
N GLU A 56 9.84 -3.64 -0.37
CA GLU A 56 9.46 -2.83 -1.53
C GLU A 56 8.42 -1.74 -1.17
N ILE A 57 7.44 -2.08 -0.32
CA ILE A 57 6.46 -1.11 0.17
C ILE A 57 7.15 -0.01 1.00
N LEU A 58 8.07 -0.37 1.89
CA LEU A 58 8.83 0.60 2.69
C LEU A 58 9.69 1.52 1.83
N GLU A 59 10.41 0.96 0.85
CA GLU A 59 11.22 1.73 -0.08
C GLU A 59 10.35 2.68 -0.90
N TRP A 60 9.19 2.20 -1.37
CA TRP A 60 8.22 3.02 -2.06
C TRP A 60 7.67 4.16 -1.19
N ILE A 61 7.32 3.89 0.08
CA ILE A 61 6.87 4.91 1.04
C ILE A 61 7.95 6.00 1.22
N ARG A 62 9.21 5.58 1.39
CA ARG A 62 10.35 6.49 1.60
C ARG A 62 10.67 7.33 0.37
N SER A 63 10.55 6.74 -0.82
CA SER A 63 10.86 7.39 -2.10
C SER A 63 9.65 8.08 -2.74
N ARG A 64 8.49 8.10 -2.07
CA ARG A 64 7.22 8.56 -2.63
C ARG A 64 7.31 10.03 -3.09
N PRO A 65 7.19 10.32 -4.39
CA PRO A 65 7.25 11.70 -4.90
C PRO A 65 5.99 12.45 -4.46
N GLY A 66 6.19 13.46 -3.63
CA GLY A 66 5.13 14.24 -3.02
C GLY A 66 4.57 13.57 -1.76
N LYS A 67 4.91 14.15 -0.61
CA LYS A 67 4.05 14.18 0.58
C LYS A 67 2.74 14.88 0.20
N GLY A 68 1.94 14.23 -0.64
CA GLY A 68 0.75 14.78 -1.26
C GLY A 68 -0.29 15.03 -0.19
N ALA A 69 -0.23 16.23 0.39
CA ALA A 69 -1.38 16.94 0.91
C ALA A 69 -2.49 16.89 -0.14
N ARG A 70 -3.36 15.88 -0.07
CA ARG A 70 -4.71 15.82 -0.64
C ARG A 70 -5.31 14.42 -0.42
N THR A 71 -6.03 14.26 0.69
CA THR A 71 -7.44 13.84 0.69
C THR A 71 -8.03 14.17 2.06
N ASP A 72 -8.25 15.48 2.27
CA ASP A 72 -9.32 15.99 3.14
C ASP A 72 -10.70 15.92 2.43
N LEU A 73 -10.78 15.32 1.23
CA LEU A 73 -12.05 15.22 0.53
C LEU A 73 -12.85 14.02 1.06
N LYS A 74 -13.59 14.32 2.13
CA LYS A 74 -14.92 13.79 2.45
C LYS A 74 -15.53 13.02 1.27
N ARG A 75 -15.76 11.72 1.47
CA ARG A 75 -16.93 11.04 0.91
C ARG A 75 -17.62 10.35 2.07
N ALA A 76 -18.77 10.92 2.41
CA ALA A 76 -19.78 10.34 3.26
C ALA A 76 -19.94 8.84 2.96
N GLN A 77 -19.97 8.01 4.00
CA GLN A 77 -20.73 6.77 3.96
C GLN A 77 -22.11 7.11 4.51
N ASP A 78 -23.11 6.89 3.66
CA ASP A 78 -24.54 6.80 3.98
C ASP A 78 -24.81 5.50 4.74
#